data_AF-A0A2M7VC91-F1
#
_entry.id   AF-A0A2M7VC91-F1
#
_cell.length_a   1.000
_cell.length_b   1.000
_cell.length_c   1.000
_cell.angle_alpha   90.00
_cell.angle_beta   90.00
_cell.angle_gamma   90.00
#
_symmetry.space_group_name_H-M   'P 1'
#
loop_
_entity.id
_entity.type
_entity.pdbx_description
1 polymer ?
#
loop_
_entity_poly.entity_id
_entity_poly.type
_entity_poly.pdbx_seq_one_letter_code
_entity_poly.pdbx_strand_id
1 'polypeptide(L)'
;AIIFAMANPTPEIFPDEAKEAGAVVVATGRSDYPNQVNNVLAFPGIFRGLLDARISKVTMEMKLAVAQALANYVVNPDAENIIPAVLDKNVAGVVAEAVKKFK
;
A
#
# COMPACT_ATOMS: atom_id res chain seq x y z
N ALA A 1 2.00 -19.94 -0.16
CA ALA A 1 2.11 -18.97 -1.29
C ALA A 1 1.77 -17.55 -0.81
N ILE A 2 2.10 -16.51 -1.61
CA ILE A 2 1.60 -15.14 -1.42
C ILE A 2 0.64 -14.84 -2.58
N ILE A 3 -0.58 -14.40 -2.27
CA ILE A 3 -1.63 -14.14 -3.27
C ILE A 3 -2.16 -12.71 -3.13
N PHE A 4 -2.19 -11.98 -4.24
CA PHE A 4 -2.79 -10.64 -4.33
C PHE A 4 -3.98 -10.71 -5.30
N ALA A 5 -5.19 -10.77 -4.77
CA ALA A 5 -6.44 -10.84 -5.54
C ALA A 5 -7.11 -9.45 -5.55
N MET A 6 -6.79 -8.65 -6.58
CA MET A 6 -7.04 -7.20 -6.62
C MET A 6 -8.33 -6.82 -7.35
N ALA A 7 -9.05 -7.78 -7.93
CA ALA A 7 -10.34 -7.51 -8.56
C ALA A 7 -11.36 -6.94 -7.55
N ASN A 8 -12.17 -5.98 -7.99
CA ASN A 8 -13.22 -5.35 -7.19
C ASN A 8 -14.56 -5.42 -7.94
N PRO A 9 -15.70 -5.63 -7.23
CA PRO A 9 -15.83 -5.86 -5.78
C PRO A 9 -15.57 -7.32 -5.36
N THR A 10 -15.50 -8.23 -6.33
CA THR A 10 -15.26 -9.66 -6.14
C THR A 10 -13.81 -9.97 -6.51
N PRO A 11 -12.97 -10.45 -5.56
CA PRO A 11 -11.59 -10.82 -5.84
C PRO A 11 -11.52 -12.07 -6.73
N GLU A 12 -10.36 -12.31 -7.35
CA GLU A 12 -10.10 -13.48 -8.19
C GLU A 12 -10.23 -14.81 -7.41
N ILE A 13 -9.96 -14.78 -6.12
CA ILE A 13 -10.17 -15.86 -5.15
C ILE A 13 -10.45 -15.22 -3.78
N PHE A 14 -11.40 -15.76 -3.00
CA PHE A 14 -11.63 -15.23 -1.66
C PHE A 14 -10.48 -15.61 -0.71
N PRO A 15 -10.13 -14.75 0.27
CA PRO A 15 -9.03 -15.04 1.18
C PRO A 15 -9.15 -16.35 1.95
N ASP A 16 -10.36 -16.75 2.34
CA ASP A 16 -10.59 -18.00 3.05
C ASP A 16 -10.29 -19.22 2.17
N GLU A 17 -10.78 -19.22 0.93
CA GLU A 17 -10.50 -20.28 -0.06
C GLU A 17 -9.01 -20.35 -0.40
N ALA A 18 -8.36 -19.19 -0.56
CA ALA A 18 -6.93 -19.11 -0.81
C ALA A 18 -6.11 -19.70 0.36
N LYS A 19 -6.49 -19.39 1.61
CA LYS A 19 -5.86 -19.93 2.82
C LYS A 19 -6.08 -21.44 2.93
N GLU A 20 -7.28 -21.94 2.67
CA GLU A 20 -7.58 -23.38 2.62
C GLU A 20 -6.72 -24.11 1.58
N ALA A 21 -6.46 -23.48 0.43
CA ALA A 21 -5.57 -23.98 -0.60
C ALA A 21 -4.05 -23.86 -0.28
N GLY A 22 -3.68 -23.37 0.91
CA GLY A 22 -2.30 -23.27 1.37
C GLY A 22 -1.60 -21.92 1.11
N ALA A 23 -2.35 -20.86 0.84
CA ALA A 23 -1.80 -19.51 0.86
C ALA A 23 -1.39 -19.11 2.28
N VAL A 24 -0.21 -18.51 2.42
CA VAL A 24 0.34 -18.03 3.70
C VAL A 24 -0.02 -16.57 3.90
N VAL A 25 0.05 -15.76 2.83
CA VAL A 25 -0.33 -14.35 2.84
C VAL A 25 -1.33 -14.13 1.71
N VAL A 26 -2.43 -13.45 2.02
CA VAL A 26 -3.43 -13.04 1.04
C VAL A 26 -3.72 -11.55 1.23
N ALA A 27 -3.79 -10.81 0.12
CA ALA A 27 -4.17 -9.41 0.09
C ALA A 27 -5.28 -9.19 -0.94
N THR A 28 -6.22 -8.29 -0.65
CA THR A 28 -7.31 -7.92 -1.57
C THR A 28 -7.55 -6.42 -1.58
N GLY A 29 -8.42 -5.93 -2.48
CA GLY A 29 -8.91 -4.54 -2.44
C GLY A 29 -9.99 -4.29 -1.37
N ARG A 30 -10.57 -5.35 -0.80
CA ARG A 30 -11.72 -5.23 0.10
C ARG A 30 -11.29 -4.86 1.52
N SER A 31 -12.15 -4.12 2.21
CA SER A 31 -11.91 -3.62 3.57
C SER A 31 -12.29 -4.59 4.68
N ASP A 32 -13.01 -5.66 4.36
CA ASP A 32 -13.48 -6.68 5.30
C ASP A 32 -12.46 -7.81 5.53
N TYR A 33 -11.29 -7.74 4.90
CA TYR A 33 -10.20 -8.70 5.05
C TYR A 33 -8.89 -8.01 5.48
N PRO A 34 -7.95 -8.77 6.10
CA PRO A 34 -6.59 -8.30 6.33
C PRO A 34 -5.88 -7.90 5.03
N ASN A 35 -4.79 -7.16 5.15
CA ASN A 35 -3.94 -6.76 4.02
C ASN A 35 -4.70 -6.03 2.88
N GLN A 36 -5.56 -5.06 3.23
CA GLN A 36 -6.26 -4.26 2.23
C GLN A 36 -5.28 -3.40 1.41
N VAL A 37 -5.16 -3.68 0.11
CA VAL A 37 -4.42 -2.85 -0.83
C VAL A 37 -5.35 -1.77 -1.37
N ASN A 38 -5.11 -0.52 -0.97
CA ASN A 38 -5.94 0.62 -1.39
C ASN A 38 -5.09 1.83 -1.80
N ASN A 39 -5.49 2.44 -2.91
CA ASN A 39 -4.84 3.59 -3.54
C ASN A 39 -4.72 4.79 -2.59
N VAL A 40 -5.63 4.90 -1.61
CA VAL A 40 -5.66 5.95 -0.59
C VAL A 40 -4.40 5.99 0.28
N LEU A 41 -3.67 4.87 0.38
CA LEU A 41 -2.37 4.83 1.06
C LEU A 41 -1.30 5.64 0.32
N ALA A 42 -1.46 5.86 -0.99
CA ALA A 42 -0.45 6.50 -1.84
C ALA A 42 -0.85 7.91 -2.31
N PHE A 43 -2.02 8.07 -2.94
CA PHE A 43 -2.31 9.31 -3.67
C PHE A 43 -2.29 10.59 -2.80
N PRO A 44 -2.82 10.62 -1.56
CA PRO A 44 -2.82 11.85 -0.76
C PRO A 44 -1.39 12.33 -0.46
N GLY A 45 -0.52 11.39 -0.06
CA GLY A 45 0.88 11.69 0.25
C GLY A 45 1.70 12.04 -0.98
N ILE A 46 1.46 11.37 -2.12
CA ILE A 46 2.16 11.69 -3.38
C ILE A 46 1.87 13.14 -3.77
N PHE A 47 0.60 13.53 -3.84
CA PHE A 47 0.24 14.90 -4.20
C PHE A 47 0.72 15.92 -3.18
N ARG A 48 0.65 15.60 -1.89
CA ARG A 48 1.21 16.47 -0.84
C ARG A 48 2.70 16.73 -1.05
N GLY A 49 3.48 15.68 -1.27
CA GLY A 49 4.93 15.79 -1.50
C GLY A 49 5.28 16.56 -2.77
N LEU A 50 4.56 16.30 -3.87
CA LEU A 50 4.75 17.02 -5.14
C LEU A 50 4.50 18.53 -4.98
N LEU A 51 3.40 18.91 -4.32
CA LEU A 51 3.01 20.30 -4.11
C LEU A 51 4.01 21.02 -3.19
N ASP A 52 4.40 20.39 -2.08
CA ASP A 52 5.37 20.95 -1.13
C ASP A 52 6.75 21.18 -1.78
N ALA A 53 7.21 20.24 -2.61
CA ALA A 53 8.51 20.32 -3.28
C ALA A 53 8.49 21.05 -4.63
N ARG A 54 7.30 21.37 -5.17
CA ARG A 54 7.09 21.91 -6.53
C ARG A 54 7.64 21.00 -7.64
N ILE A 55 7.51 19.68 -7.45
CA ILE A 55 7.92 18.69 -8.44
C ILE A 55 6.81 18.54 -9.50
N SER A 56 7.16 18.67 -10.78
CA SER A 56 6.19 18.72 -11.89
C SER A 56 5.89 17.36 -12.53
N LYS A 57 6.65 16.31 -12.18
CA LYS A 57 6.51 14.98 -12.79
C LYS A 57 6.70 13.88 -11.75
N VAL A 58 5.84 12.87 -11.80
CA VAL A 58 6.04 11.61 -11.07
C VAL A 58 6.86 10.66 -11.93
N THR A 59 8.01 10.22 -11.41
CA THR A 59 8.89 9.24 -12.08
C THR A 59 8.67 7.82 -11.54
N MET A 60 9.31 6.82 -12.15
CA MET A 60 9.23 5.44 -11.66
C MET A 60 9.98 5.28 -10.33
N GLU A 61 11.12 5.95 -10.19
CA GLU A 61 11.94 5.95 -8.98
C GLU A 61 11.17 6.52 -7.78
N MET A 62 10.39 7.59 -8.00
CA MET A 62 9.49 8.13 -6.98
C MET A 62 8.43 7.11 -6.55
N LYS A 63 7.81 6.39 -7.50
CA LYS A 63 6.81 5.34 -7.18
C LYS A 63 7.42 4.21 -6.36
N LEU A 64 8.64 3.78 -6.71
CA LEU A 64 9.38 2.76 -5.96
C LEU A 64 9.72 3.24 -4.55
N ALA A 65 10.18 4.50 -4.40
CA ALA A 65 10.47 5.07 -3.09
C ALA A 65 9.23 5.19 -2.20
N VAL A 66 8.08 5.53 -2.78
CA VAL A 66 6.79 5.54 -2.06
C VAL A 66 6.39 4.13 -1.62
N ALA A 67 6.51 3.13 -2.51
CA ALA A 67 6.23 1.74 -2.15
C ALA A 67 7.13 1.25 -1.01
N GLN A 68 8.44 1.57 -1.06
CA GLN A 68 9.38 1.23 0.00
C GLN A 68 9.06 1.95 1.32
N ALA A 69 8.65 3.22 1.26
CA ALA A 69 8.27 3.98 2.44
C ALA A 69 7.03 3.40 3.13
N LEU A 70 6.04 2.95 2.36
CA LEU A 70 4.86 2.26 2.87
C LEU A 70 5.23 0.91 3.51
N ALA A 71 6.07 0.11 2.84
CA ALA A 71 6.53 -1.17 3.37
C ALA A 71 7.30 -0.99 4.70
N ASN A 72 8.22 -0.02 4.76
CA ASN A 72 9.03 0.26 5.95
C ASN A 72 8.21 0.85 7.12
N TYR A 73 7.01 1.37 6.86
CA TYR A 73 6.13 1.86 7.91
C TYR A 73 5.59 0.72 8.79
N VAL A 74 5.52 -0.50 8.24
CA VAL A 74 5.14 -1.70 8.98
C VAL A 74 6.39 -2.28 9.64
N VAL A 75 6.60 -1.99 10.93
CA VAL A 75 7.84 -2.33 11.65
C VAL A 75 8.02 -3.85 11.84
N ASN A 76 6.94 -4.55 12.18
CA ASN A 76 6.94 -5.99 12.43
C ASN A 76 5.83 -6.63 11.59
N PRO A 77 6.05 -6.85 10.28
CA PRO A 77 5.03 -7.43 9.42
C PRO A 77 4.82 -8.91 9.77
N ASP A 78 3.57 -9.35 9.68
CA ASP A 78 3.18 -10.75 9.74
C ASP A 78 2.25 -11.09 8.57
N ALA A 79 1.73 -12.32 8.54
CA ALA A 79 0.91 -12.80 7.44
C ALA A 79 -0.40 -12.01 7.22
N GLU A 80 -0.90 -11.32 8.24
CA GLU A 80 -2.17 -10.57 8.22
C GLU A 80 -1.95 -9.05 8.29
N ASN A 81 -0.70 -8.60 8.49
CA ASN A 81 -0.32 -7.20 8.59
C ASN A 81 0.93 -6.89 7.76
N ILE A 82 0.79 -6.88 6.42
CA ILE A 82 1.89 -6.55 5.49
C ILE A 82 1.85 -5.10 4.98
N ILE A 83 0.74 -4.40 5.18
CA ILE A 83 0.48 -3.07 4.63
C ILE A 83 -0.20 -2.18 5.69
N PRO A 84 0.11 -0.87 5.75
CA PRO A 84 -0.47 0.01 6.76
C PRO A 84 -2.00 0.09 6.66
N ALA A 85 -2.64 0.37 7.80
CA ALA A 85 -4.07 0.61 7.84
C ALA A 85 -4.45 1.83 6.98
N VAL A 86 -5.50 1.67 6.18
CA VAL A 86 -6.01 2.68 5.22
C VAL A 86 -6.34 4.04 5.86
N LEU A 87 -6.75 4.04 7.14
CA LEU A 87 -7.14 5.26 7.87
C LEU A 87 -6.05 5.79 8.81
N ASP A 88 -4.84 5.25 8.76
CA ASP A 88 -3.72 5.80 9.53
C ASP A 88 -3.32 7.18 8.97
N LYS A 89 -3.54 8.21 9.80
CA LYS A 89 -3.34 9.62 9.43
C LYS A 89 -1.87 9.97 9.18
N ASN A 90 -0.92 9.16 9.65
CA ASN A 90 0.50 9.43 9.47
C ASN A 90 1.02 8.96 8.10
N VAL A 91 0.33 8.01 7.46
CA VAL A 91 0.79 7.39 6.20
C VAL A 91 0.98 8.41 5.09
N ALA A 92 0.05 9.36 4.94
CA ALA A 92 0.16 10.41 3.93
C ALA A 92 1.42 11.27 4.14
N GLY A 93 1.80 11.54 5.39
CA GLY A 93 3.04 12.26 5.71
C GLY A 93 4.29 11.47 5.33
N VAL A 94 4.33 10.18 5.65
CA VAL A 94 5.44 9.27 5.30
C VAL A 94 5.65 9.22 3.78
N VAL A 95 4.57 9.09 3.01
CA VAL A 95 4.61 9.09 1.55
C VAL A 95 5.06 10.45 1.01
N ALA A 96 4.58 11.56 1.58
CA ALA A 96 5.00 12.90 1.17
C ALA A 96 6.50 13.13 1.40
N GLU A 97 7.04 12.72 2.55
CA GLU A 97 8.48 12.80 2.81
C GLU A 97 9.30 11.97 1.82
N ALA A 98 8.81 10.78 1.42
CA ALA A 98 9.47 9.97 0.41
C ALA A 98 9.56 10.69 -0.95
N VAL A 99 8.48 11.36 -1.38
CA VAL A 99 8.44 12.11 -2.64
C VAL A 99 9.35 13.35 -2.60
N LYS A 100 9.39 14.09 -1.48
CA LYS A 100 10.20 15.31 -1.36
C LYS A 100 11.71 15.08 -1.49
N LYS A 101 12.19 13.85 -1.33
CA LYS A 101 13.61 13.47 -1.54
C LYS A 101 14.07 13.58 -3.00
N PHE A 102 13.14 13.77 -3.94
CA PHE A 102 13.43 13.87 -5.38
C PHE A 102 13.38 15.32 -5.91
N LYS A 103 13.44 16.29 -5.01
CA LYS A 103 13.59 17.70 -5.39
C LYS A 103 15.01 18.00 -5.87
#